data_AF-A0A935FJT9-F1
#
_entry.id   AF-A0A935FJT9-F1
#
_cell.length_a   1.000
_cell.length_b   1.000
_cell.length_c   1.000
_cell.angle_alpha   90.00
_cell.angle_beta   90.00
_cell.angle_gamma   90.00
#
_symmetry.space_group_name_H-M   'P 1'
#
loop_
_entity.id
_entity.type
_entity.pdbx_description
1 polymer ?
#
loop_
_entity_poly.entity_id
_entity_poly.type
_entity_poly.pdbx_seq_one_letter_code
_entity_poly.pdbx_strand_id
1 'polypeptide(L)'
;MSHAATIAIIEGLCKELKLPTIARQLAAVCRQAQDGSWTYEAVVQELLSLEVTTRQQNVAHRRIAEARFPDTKTLDMLDWAALRG
;
A
#
# COMPACT_ATOMS: atom_id res chain seq x y z
N MET A 1 -5.31 -23.76 -18.88
CA MET A 1 -4.38 -22.61 -18.89
C MET A 1 -3.55 -22.66 -17.62
N SER A 2 -2.23 -22.41 -17.70
CA SER A 2 -1.35 -22.44 -16.51
C SER A 2 -1.72 -21.31 -15.53
N HIS A 3 -1.77 -21.59 -14.22
CA HIS A 3 -2.04 -20.59 -13.17
C HIS A 3 -1.08 -19.39 -13.26
N ALA A 4 0.18 -19.64 -13.61
CA ALA A 4 1.18 -18.60 -13.85
C ALA A 4 0.83 -17.71 -15.05
N ALA A 5 0.26 -18.27 -16.12
CA ALA A 5 -0.18 -17.49 -17.27
C ALA A 5 -1.39 -16.61 -16.93
N THR A 6 -2.32 -17.11 -16.11
CA THR A 6 -3.46 -16.32 -15.63
C THR A 6 -3.00 -15.15 -14.75
N ILE A 7 -2.05 -15.36 -13.84
CA ILE A 7 -1.46 -14.30 -13.01
C ILE A 7 -0.82 -13.22 -13.89
N ALA A 8 -0.01 -13.61 -14.89
CA ALA A 8 0.64 -12.66 -15.79
C ALA A 8 -0.35 -11.80 -16.59
N ILE A 9 -1.49 -12.38 -17.01
CA ILE A 9 -2.56 -11.62 -17.68
C ILE A 9 -3.17 -10.60 -16.71
N ILE A 10 -3.48 -11.01 -15.48
CA ILE A 10 -4.06 -10.11 -14.47
C ILE A 10 -3.08 -8.98 -14.16
N GLU A 11 -1.78 -9.26 -14.02
CA GLU A 11 -0.76 -8.22 -13.83
C GLU A 11 -0.72 -7.21 -14.99
N GLY A 12 -0.89 -7.67 -16.23
CA GLY A 12 -1.03 -6.81 -17.40
C GLY A 12 -2.24 -5.88 -17.30
N LEU A 13 -3.41 -6.44 -16.97
CA LEU A 13 -4.65 -5.67 -16.78
C LEU A 13 -4.54 -4.67 -15.62
N CYS A 14 -3.90 -5.05 -14.51
CA CYS A 14 -3.66 -4.15 -13.39
C CYS A 14 -2.76 -2.96 -13.78
N LYS A 15 -1.79 -3.15 -14.69
CA LYS A 15 -0.98 -2.04 -15.22
C LYS A 15 -1.83 -1.06 -16.02
N GLU A 16 -2.74 -1.55 -16.87
CA GLU A 16 -3.66 -0.69 -17.64
C GLU A 16 -4.59 0.13 -16.73
N LEU A 17 -5.09 -0.49 -15.65
CA LEU A 17 -5.98 0.14 -14.67
C LEU A 17 -5.23 1.00 -13.64
N LYS A 18 -3.89 1.08 -13.69
CA LYS A 18 -3.05 1.80 -12.72
C LYS A 18 -3.26 1.30 -11.28
N LEU A 19 -3.23 -0.02 -11.12
CA LEU A 19 -3.29 -0.75 -9.84
C LEU A 19 -1.93 -1.41 -9.54
N PRO A 20 -0.87 -0.61 -9.25
CA PRO A 20 0.49 -1.10 -9.12
C PRO A 20 0.72 -1.97 -7.88
N THR A 21 -0.05 -1.80 -6.81
CA THR A 21 0.08 -2.63 -5.60
C THR A 21 -0.53 -4.00 -5.84
N ILE A 22 -1.73 -4.05 -6.44
CA ILE A 22 -2.37 -5.33 -6.81
C ILE A 22 -1.47 -6.14 -7.74
N ALA A 23 -0.93 -5.52 -8.79
CA ALA A 23 -0.02 -6.18 -9.73
C ALA A 23 1.19 -6.82 -9.05
N ARG A 24 1.67 -6.26 -7.93
CA ARG A 24 2.82 -6.77 -7.18
C ARG A 24 2.43 -7.82 -6.14
N GLN A 25 1.28 -7.65 -5.51
CA GLN A 25 0.87 -8.45 -4.36
C GLN A 25 -0.01 -9.66 -4.72
N LEU A 26 -0.54 -9.72 -5.94
CA LEU A 26 -1.46 -10.77 -6.41
C LEU A 26 -0.96 -12.17 -6.07
N ALA A 27 0.26 -12.52 -6.48
CA ALA A 27 0.81 -13.87 -6.25
C ALA A 27 1.05 -14.19 -4.77
N ALA A 28 1.30 -13.18 -3.93
CA ALA A 28 1.46 -13.38 -2.49
C ALA A 28 0.09 -13.62 -1.83
N VAL A 29 -0.88 -12.77 -2.11
CA VAL A 29 -2.24 -12.88 -1.54
C VAL A 29 -2.93 -14.16 -2.02
N CYS A 30 -2.79 -14.55 -3.29
CA CYS A 30 -3.36 -15.80 -3.79
C CYS A 30 -2.79 -17.03 -3.06
N ARG A 31 -1.49 -17.03 -2.72
CA ARG A 31 -0.89 -18.11 -1.93
C ARG A 31 -1.44 -18.12 -0.50
N GLN A 32 -1.49 -16.97 0.16
CA GLN A 32 -2.06 -16.85 1.50
C GLN A 32 -3.53 -17.27 1.56
N ALA A 33 -4.30 -16.94 0.52
CA ALA A 33 -5.70 -17.33 0.39
C ALA A 33 -5.88 -18.84 0.22
N GLN A 34 -4.99 -19.49 -0.54
CA GLN A 34 -4.97 -20.94 -0.69
C GLN A 34 -4.64 -21.62 0.65
N ASP A 35 -3.61 -21.14 1.34
CA ASP A 35 -3.19 -21.70 2.63
C ASP A 35 -4.23 -21.48 3.73
N GLY A 36 -4.90 -20.32 3.71
CA GLY A 36 -5.90 -19.91 4.70
C GLY A 36 -7.35 -20.31 4.36
N SER A 37 -7.60 -20.97 3.23
CA SER A 37 -8.96 -21.26 2.73
C SER A 37 -9.89 -20.05 2.68
N TRP A 38 -9.38 -18.92 2.17
CA TRP A 38 -10.15 -17.68 2.09
C TRP A 38 -11.26 -17.78 1.06
N THR A 39 -12.37 -17.07 1.30
CA THR A 39 -13.40 -16.89 0.27
C THR A 39 -12.92 -15.93 -0.82
N TYR A 40 -13.54 -16.00 -2.00
CA TYR A 40 -13.16 -15.14 -3.12
C TYR A 40 -13.34 -13.65 -2.78
N GLU A 41 -14.39 -13.31 -2.02
CA GLU A 41 -14.65 -11.94 -1.56
C GLU A 41 -13.54 -11.44 -0.65
N ALA A 42 -13.01 -12.29 0.25
CA ALA A 42 -11.93 -11.92 1.14
C ALA A 42 -10.63 -11.61 0.38
N VAL A 43 -10.33 -12.38 -0.68
CA VAL A 43 -9.16 -12.13 -1.54
C VAL A 43 -9.27 -10.79 -2.24
N VAL A 44 -10.44 -10.50 -2.82
CA VAL A 44 -10.69 -9.23 -3.52
C VAL A 44 -10.63 -8.06 -2.55
N GLN A 45 -11.25 -8.20 -1.36
CA GLN A 45 -11.20 -7.19 -0.30
C GLN A 45 -9.76 -6.88 0.11
N GLU A 46 -8.93 -7.90 0.33
CA GLU A 46 -7.54 -7.71 0.75
C GLU A 46 -6.72 -6.99 -0.32
N LEU A 47 -6.82 -7.41 -1.58
CA LEU A 47 -6.10 -6.76 -2.68
C LEU A 47 -6.49 -5.29 -2.84
N LEU A 48 -7.78 -4.97 -2.76
CA LEU A 48 -8.26 -3.59 -2.83
C LEU A 48 -7.83 -2.77 -1.62
N SER A 49 -7.87 -3.36 -0.42
CA SER A 49 -7.43 -2.72 0.82
C SER A 49 -5.95 -2.34 0.76
N LEU A 50 -5.09 -3.26 0.29
CA LEU A 50 -3.66 -3.01 0.10
C LEU A 50 -3.40 -1.87 -0.88
N GLU A 51 -4.13 -1.84 -2.01
CA GLU A 51 -4.00 -0.79 -3.01
C GLU A 51 -4.39 0.58 -2.46
N VAL A 52 -5.56 0.68 -1.79
CA VAL A 52 -6.04 1.92 -1.19
C VAL A 52 -5.07 2.43 -0.13
N THR A 53 -4.64 1.55 0.78
CA THR A 53 -3.71 1.89 1.87
C THR A 53 -2.38 2.40 1.32
N THR A 54 -1.80 1.70 0.34
CA THR A 54 -0.53 2.11 -0.29
C THR A 54 -0.67 3.45 -1.00
N ARG A 55 -1.79 3.70 -1.69
CA ARG A 55 -2.04 4.98 -2.36
C ARG A 55 -2.16 6.13 -1.35
N GLN A 56 -2.85 5.91 -0.23
CA GLN A 56 -2.97 6.92 0.83
C GLN A 56 -1.61 7.24 1.45
N GLN A 57 -0.80 6.21 1.75
CA GLN A 57 0.56 6.39 2.28
C GLN A 57 1.45 7.16 1.31
N ASN A 58 1.42 6.81 0.01
CA ASN A 58 2.20 7.51 -1.01
C ASN A 58 1.79 8.98 -1.16
N VAL A 59 0.48 9.27 -1.11
CA VAL A 59 -0.02 10.65 -1.14
C VAL A 59 0.43 11.43 0.09
N ALA A 60 0.31 10.83 1.28
CA ALA A 60 0.75 11.46 2.52
C ALA A 60 2.26 11.75 2.50
N HIS A 61 3.08 10.76 2.14
CA HIS A 61 4.52 10.90 2.04
C HIS A 61 4.92 11.98 1.03
N ARG A 62 4.27 12.00 -0.15
CA ARG A 62 4.52 13.04 -1.16
C ARG A 62 4.17 14.43 -0.64
N ARG A 63 3.03 14.60 0.05
CA ARG A 63 2.62 15.90 0.63
C ARG A 63 3.61 16.38 1.69
N ILE A 64 4.11 15.49 2.55
CA ILE A 64 5.12 15.82 3.55
C ILE A 64 6.42 16.26 2.88
N ALA A 65 6.87 15.55 1.85
CA ALA A 65 8.07 15.90 1.10
C ALA A 65 7.92 17.23 0.33
N GLU A 66 6.77 17.47 -0.30
CA GLU A 66 6.46 18.71 -1.01
C GLU A 66 6.39 19.93 -0.09
N ALA A 67 5.98 19.75 1.17
CA ALA A 67 5.92 20.81 2.16
C ALA A 67 7.30 21.35 2.59
N ARG A 68 8.41 20.68 2.19
CA ARG A 68 9.80 21.09 2.44
C ARG A 68 10.01 21.64 3.86
N PHE A 69 9.50 20.91 4.86
CA PHE A 69 9.59 21.35 6.24
C PHE A 69 11.06 21.58 6.62
N PRO A 70 11.44 22.82 7.01
CA PRO A 70 12.85 23.19 7.18
C PRO A 70 13.52 22.54 8.39
N ASP A 71 12.75 21.98 9.33
CA ASP A 71 13.22 21.09 10.38
C ASP A 71 12.10 20.12 10.70
N THR A 72 12.34 18.82 10.57
CA THR A 72 11.45 17.83 11.21
C THR A 72 11.81 17.83 12.69
N LYS A 73 11.36 18.83 13.45
CA LYS A 73 11.41 18.77 14.91
C LYS A 73 10.48 17.64 15.34
N THR A 74 11.05 16.46 15.57
CA THR A 74 10.40 15.41 16.35
C THR A 74 10.15 15.96 17.76
N LEU A 75 9.12 15.44 18.44
CA LEU A 75 8.75 15.87 19.81
C LEU A 75 9.92 15.83 20.80
N ASP A 76 10.94 15.02 20.54
CA ASP A 76 12.18 14.95 21.31
C ASP A 76 13.06 16.21 21.22
N MET A 77 12.92 17.02 20.16
CA MET A 77 13.64 18.28 19.99
C MET A 77 12.85 19.50 20.47
N LEU A 78 11.68 19.28 21.06
CA LEU A 78 10.87 20.35 21.62
C LEU A 78 11.38 20.65 23.04
N ASP A 79 11.90 21.87 23.25
CA ASP A 79 12.29 22.32 24.58
C ASP A 79 11.03 22.68 25.38
N TRP A 80 10.52 21.69 26.13
CA TRP A 80 9.35 21.81 26.99
C TRP A 80 9.53 22.82 28.14
N ALA A 81 10.77 23.27 28.43
CA ALA A 81 11.01 24.31 29.41
C ALA A 81 10.66 25.70 28.87
N ALA A 82 10.86 25.94 27.57
CA ALA A 82 10.55 27.22 26.92
C ALA A 82 9.04 27.45 26.67
N LEU A 83 8.22 26.40 26.74
CA LEU A 83 6.77 26.45 26.50
C LEU A 83 5.94 26.66 27.77
N ARG A 84 6.57 26.74 28.95
CA ARG A 84 5.91 27.07 30.23
C ARG A 84 6.15 28.54 30.57
N GLY A 85 5.47 29.41 29.82
CA GLY A 85 5.20 30.81 30.21
C GLY A 85 3.78 30.93 30.72
#